data_AF-A0A6S6PN62-F1
#
_entry.id   AF-A0A6S6PN62-F1
#
_cell.length_a   1.000
_cell.length_b   1.000
_cell.length_c   1.000
_cell.angle_alpha   90.00
_cell.angle_beta   90.00
_cell.angle_gamma   90.00
#
_symmetry.space_group_name_H-M   'P 1'
#
loop_
_entity.id
_entity.type
_entity.pdbx_description
1 polymer ?
#
loop_
_entity_poly.entity_id
_entity_poly.type
_entity_poly.pdbx_seq_one_letter_code
_entity_poly.pdbx_strand_id
1 'polypeptide(L)'
;MIASLNRRLAGWAAFYRFTDFTARTFRRIDTVVFWKLAHWLAQKYRSRIGPLMRKWYRVPETSQSKTWLVYGRSEQGNPVGKALQRLVTSPKAQFRWRNPEQNPYIYRDEARSTVTSRYHDVAMALSPA
;
A
#
# COMPACT_ATOMS: atom_id res chain seq x y z
N MET A 1 11.62 -11.52 2.53
CA MET A 1 11.11 -10.64 3.62
C MET A 1 10.87 -9.20 3.18
N ILE A 2 11.87 -8.42 2.76
CA ILE A 2 11.62 -6.99 2.41
C ILE A 2 10.70 -6.87 1.19
N ALA A 3 10.82 -7.79 0.23
CA ALA A 3 9.90 -7.89 -0.89
C ALA A 3 8.44 -8.11 -0.44
N SER A 4 8.19 -8.96 0.55
CA SER A 4 6.84 -9.20 1.06
C SER A 4 6.31 -8.01 1.87
N LEU A 5 7.19 -7.32 2.60
CA LEU A 5 6.84 -6.07 3.30
C LEU A 5 6.45 -4.98 2.28
N ASN A 6 7.26 -4.76 1.25
CA ASN A 6 6.97 -3.80 0.18
C ASN A 6 5.67 -4.14 -0.54
N ARG A 7 5.40 -5.42 -0.85
CA ARG A 7 4.11 -5.84 -1.43
C ARG A 7 2.92 -5.47 -0.54
N ARG A 8 3.02 -5.66 0.78
CA ARG A 8 1.98 -5.26 1.73
C ARG A 8 1.80 -3.75 1.77
N LEU A 9 2.89 -2.99 1.83
CA LEU A 9 2.84 -1.52 1.81
C LEU A 9 2.23 -1.00 0.50
N ALA A 10 2.60 -1.59 -0.64
CA ALA A 10 2.00 -1.27 -1.94
C ALA A 10 0.49 -1.56 -1.96
N GLY A 11 0.06 -2.70 -1.40
CA GLY A 11 -1.36 -3.03 -1.25
C GLY A 11 -2.10 -2.03 -0.37
N TRP A 12 -1.51 -1.64 0.77
CA TRP A 12 -2.05 -0.61 1.66
C TRP A 12 -2.19 0.74 0.95
N ALA A 13 -1.15 1.18 0.24
CA ALA A 13 -1.19 2.41 -0.55
C ALA A 13 -2.27 2.34 -1.63
N ALA A 14 -2.40 1.21 -2.32
CA ALA A 14 -3.40 1.01 -3.36
C ALA A 14 -4.83 1.07 -2.83
N PHE A 15 -5.09 0.50 -1.65
CA PHE A 15 -6.40 0.50 -0.99
C PHE A 15 -6.78 1.91 -0.50
N TYR A 16 -5.88 2.58 0.21
CA TYR A 16 -6.16 3.89 0.80
C TYR A 16 -5.94 5.07 -0.17
N ARG A 17 -5.63 4.82 -1.45
CA ARG A 17 -5.31 5.89 -2.43
C ARG A 17 -6.40 6.95 -2.58
N PHE A 18 -7.66 6.58 -2.33
CA PHE A 18 -8.85 7.41 -2.50
C PHE A 18 -9.27 8.14 -1.23
N THR A 19 -8.61 7.89 -0.10
CA THR A 19 -8.96 8.52 1.17
C THR A 19 -8.34 9.90 1.31
N ASP A 20 -8.99 10.74 2.12
CA ASP A 20 -8.45 12.03 2.52
C ASP A 20 -7.47 11.92 3.68
N PHE A 21 -6.55 12.89 3.80
CA PHE A 21 -5.50 12.95 4.82
C PHE A 21 -4.45 11.81 4.80
N THR A 22 -4.29 11.11 3.68
CA THR A 22 -3.31 10.02 3.52
C THR A 22 -1.88 10.42 3.88
N ALA A 23 -1.45 11.64 3.53
CA ALA A 23 -0.07 12.10 3.75
C ALA A 23 0.36 12.04 5.22
N ARG A 24 -0.47 12.50 6.16
CA ARG A 24 -0.14 12.53 7.60
C ARG A 24 -0.08 11.12 8.17
N THR A 25 -1.07 10.30 7.83
CA THR A 25 -1.15 8.90 8.28
C THR A 25 -0.02 8.07 7.69
N PHE A 26 0.26 8.18 6.39
CA PHE A 26 1.36 7.50 5.72
C PHE A 26 2.72 7.88 6.28
N ARG A 27 2.94 9.16 6.62
CA ARG A 27 4.18 9.59 7.28
C ARG A 27 4.37 8.92 8.64
N ARG A 28 3.30 8.81 9.43
CA ARG A 28 3.33 8.11 10.73
C ARG A 28 3.63 6.63 10.56
N ILE A 29 2.95 5.96 9.63
CA ILE A 29 3.17 4.55 9.32
C ILE A 29 4.60 4.31 8.83
N ASP A 30 5.09 5.13 7.89
CA ASP A 30 6.47 5.05 7.39
C ASP A 30 7.48 5.11 8.53
N THR A 31 7.26 5.99 9.51
CA THR A 31 8.14 6.15 10.68
C THR A 31 8.13 4.90 11.56
N VAL A 32 6.95 4.32 11.81
CA VAL A 32 6.81 3.09 12.61
C VAL A 32 7.45 1.90 11.89
N VAL A 33 7.19 1.74 10.60
CA VAL A 33 7.76 0.66 9.78
C VAL A 33 9.28 0.80 9.71
N PHE A 34 9.79 2.01 9.55
CA PHE A 34 11.21 2.31 9.53
C PHE A 34 11.90 1.83 10.82
N TRP A 35 11.37 2.21 11.99
CA TRP A 35 11.97 1.83 13.26
C TRP A 35 11.80 0.34 13.57
N LYS A 36 10.64 -0.25 13.29
CA LYS A 36 10.44 -1.70 13.45
C LYS A 36 11.43 -2.50 12.59
N LEU A 37 11.66 -2.08 11.35
CA LEU A 37 12.66 -2.68 10.48
C LEU A 37 14.08 -2.50 11.04
N ALA A 38 14.42 -1.30 11.52
CA ALA A 38 15.72 -1.01 12.11
C ALA A 38 16.02 -1.89 13.33
N HIS A 39 15.06 -2.00 14.26
CA HIS A 39 15.18 -2.88 15.43
C HIS A 39 15.28 -4.35 15.03
N TRP A 40 14.48 -4.80 14.06
CA TRP A 40 14.56 -6.17 13.56
C TRP A 40 15.91 -6.48 12.90
N LEU A 41 16.46 -5.56 12.10
CA LEU A 41 17.79 -5.70 11.50
C LEU A 41 18.89 -5.74 12.56
N ALA A 42 18.81 -4.86 13.57
CA ALA A 42 19.74 -4.86 14.70
C ALA A 42 19.75 -6.22 15.41
N GLN A 43 18.58 -6.77 15.69
CA GLN A 43 18.46 -8.08 16.34
C GLN A 43 18.98 -9.21 15.44
N LYS A 44 18.60 -9.21 14.15
CA LYS A 44 19.00 -10.26 13.19
C LYS A 44 20.52 -10.34 13.01
N TYR A 45 21.19 -9.21 12.90
CA TYR A 45 22.63 -9.14 12.68
C TYR A 45 23.42 -8.94 13.99
N ARG A 46 22.77 -9.09 15.16
CA ARG A 46 23.35 -8.88 16.51
C ARG A 46 24.20 -7.61 16.60
N SER A 47 23.72 -6.54 15.97
CA SER A 47 24.47 -5.30 15.76
C SER A 47 23.68 -4.11 16.28
N ARG A 48 24.37 -3.04 16.68
CA ARG A 48 23.72 -1.78 17.05
C ARG A 48 23.09 -1.12 15.81
N ILE A 49 21.99 -0.37 16.00
CA ILE A 49 21.27 0.31 14.90
C ILE A 49 22.14 1.36 14.22
N GLY A 50 22.96 2.11 14.97
CA GLY A 50 23.79 3.20 14.43
C GLY A 50 24.75 2.75 13.31
N PRO A 51 25.62 1.75 13.54
CA PRO A 51 26.48 1.19 12.49
C PRO A 51 25.71 0.66 11.28
N LEU A 52 24.55 0.02 11.52
CA LEU A 52 23.69 -0.48 10.44
C LEU A 52 23.12 0.66 9.58
N MET A 53 22.67 1.75 10.20
CA MET A 53 22.21 2.93 9.46
C MET A 53 23.32 3.49 8.59
N ARG A 54 24.54 3.66 9.10
CA ARG A 54 25.67 4.16 8.28
C ARG A 54 25.95 3.29 7.05
N LYS A 55 25.77 1.97 7.18
CA LYS A 55 26.03 1.03 6.08
C LYS A 55 24.88 0.98 5.08
N TRP A 56 23.64 0.93 5.54
CA TRP A 56 22.47 0.53 4.74
C TRP A 56 21.40 1.62 4.56
N TYR A 57 21.50 2.75 5.27
CA TYR A 57 20.61 3.90 5.04
C TYR A 57 21.21 4.81 3.96
N ARG A 58 20.73 4.66 2.73
CA ARG A 58 21.25 5.37 1.55
C ARG A 58 20.13 5.85 0.65
N VAL A 59 20.46 6.78 -0.24
CA VAL A 59 19.58 7.15 -1.35
C VAL A 59 19.66 6.02 -2.39
N PRO A 60 18.53 5.36 -2.74
CA PRO A 60 18.54 4.28 -3.72
C PRO A 60 18.77 4.79 -5.15
N GLU A 61 18.17 5.92 -5.53
CA GLU A 61 18.30 6.58 -6.84
C GLU A 61 18.27 8.10 -6.65
N THR A 62 18.86 8.87 -7.58
CA THR A 62 19.01 10.33 -7.47
C THR A 62 17.69 11.09 -7.26
N SER A 63 16.56 10.54 -7.73
CA SER A 63 15.22 11.12 -7.57
C SER A 63 14.48 10.65 -6.31
N GLN A 64 15.05 9.70 -5.56
CA GLN A 64 14.39 9.04 -4.44
C GLN A 64 14.92 9.53 -3.09
N SER A 65 14.06 9.46 -2.07
CA SER A 65 14.45 9.84 -0.70
C SER A 65 15.35 8.80 -0.05
N LYS A 66 16.21 9.23 0.89
CA LYS A 66 17.01 8.34 1.75
C LYS A 66 16.13 7.28 2.42
N THR A 67 16.57 6.02 2.38
CA THR A 67 15.78 4.87 2.84
C THR A 67 16.67 3.68 3.22
N TRP A 68 16.12 2.70 3.94
CA TRP A 68 16.79 1.42 4.18
C TRP A 68 16.95 0.64 2.88
N LEU A 69 18.19 0.43 2.47
CA LEU A 69 18.57 -0.38 1.32
C LEU A 69 19.26 -1.65 1.81
N VAL A 70 18.58 -2.78 1.65
CA VAL A 70 19.05 -4.06 2.17
C VAL A 70 19.27 -5.02 1.01
N TYR A 71 20.46 -5.60 0.99
CA TYR A 71 20.85 -6.58 -0.02
C TYR A 71 20.39 -7.98 0.40
N GLY A 72 19.69 -8.65 -0.49
CA GLY A 72 19.30 -10.06 -0.35
C GLY A 72 19.69 -10.86 -1.59
N ARG A 73 19.47 -12.17 -1.56
CA ARG A 73 19.59 -13.02 -2.76
C ARG A 73 18.24 -13.06 -3.48
N SER A 74 18.27 -12.91 -4.80
CA SER A 74 17.13 -13.17 -5.69
C SER A 74 16.86 -14.68 -5.78
N GLU A 75 15.70 -15.05 -6.34
CA GLU A 75 15.40 -16.45 -6.71
C GLU A 75 16.42 -17.02 -7.69
N GLN A 76 17.08 -16.15 -8.47
CA GLN A 76 18.16 -16.48 -9.40
C GLN A 76 19.57 -16.44 -8.77
N GLY A 77 19.69 -16.30 -7.44
CA GLY A 77 20.98 -16.27 -6.73
C GLY A 77 21.73 -14.94 -6.74
N ASN A 78 21.34 -13.99 -7.60
CA ASN A 78 21.97 -12.67 -7.71
C ASN A 78 21.76 -11.80 -6.46
N PRO A 79 22.77 -11.02 -6.01
CA PRO A 79 22.60 -10.06 -4.93
C PRO A 79 21.76 -8.87 -5.39
N VAL A 80 20.52 -8.77 -4.89
CA VAL A 80 19.59 -7.68 -5.21
C VAL A 80 19.41 -6.79 -3.99
N GLY A 81 19.79 -5.52 -4.12
CA GLY A 81 19.43 -4.47 -3.17
C GLY A 81 17.95 -4.13 -3.30
N LYS A 82 17.17 -4.30 -2.24
CA LYS A 82 15.78 -3.82 -2.18
C LYS A 82 15.68 -2.67 -1.20
N ALA A 83 15.23 -1.52 -1.70
CA ALA A 83 14.86 -0.38 -0.87
C ALA A 83 13.51 -0.63 -0.19
N LEU A 84 13.36 -0.19 1.05
CA LEU A 84 12.06 -0.18 1.74
C LEU A 84 11.13 0.81 1.02
N GLN A 85 9.97 0.34 0.56
CA GLN A 85 8.99 1.20 -0.08
C GLN A 85 8.37 2.15 0.95
N ARG A 86 8.21 3.42 0.57
CA ARG A 86 7.56 4.44 1.40
C ARG A 86 6.13 4.66 0.94
N LEU A 87 5.21 4.78 1.89
CA LEU A 87 3.81 5.07 1.59
C LEU A 87 3.64 6.53 1.16
N VAL A 88 4.42 7.46 1.72
CA VAL A 88 4.31 8.90 1.41
C VAL A 88 4.58 9.21 -0.07
N THR A 89 5.36 8.39 -0.78
CA THR A 89 5.64 8.56 -2.21
C THR A 89 4.56 7.95 -3.12
N SER A 90 3.54 7.31 -2.54
CA SER A 90 2.49 6.66 -3.32
C SER A 90 1.52 7.69 -3.90
N PRO A 91 1.01 7.46 -5.14
CA PRO A 91 0.08 8.40 -5.76
C PRO A 91 -1.24 8.46 -4.98
N LYS A 92 -1.71 9.69 -4.70
CA LYS A 92 -3.08 9.93 -4.24
C LYS A 92 -3.99 10.00 -5.46
N ALA A 93 -5.13 9.33 -5.40
CA ALA A 93 -6.20 9.46 -6.38
C ALA A 93 -7.38 10.21 -5.75
N GLN A 94 -8.08 11.01 -6.53
CA GLN A 94 -9.31 11.64 -6.07
C GLN A 94 -10.43 10.60 -6.13
N PHE A 95 -11.10 10.37 -5.01
CA PHE A 95 -12.38 9.66 -5.05
C PHE A 95 -13.39 10.55 -5.77
N ARG A 96 -13.95 10.03 -6.86
CA ARG A 96 -15.07 10.69 -7.55
C ARG A 96 -16.29 9.82 -7.33
N TRP A 97 -17.30 10.39 -6.68
CA TRP A 97 -18.62 9.79 -6.70
C TRP A 97 -19.00 9.57 -8.17
N ARG A 98 -19.42 8.35 -8.51
CA ARG A 98 -20.04 8.08 -9.81
C ARG A 98 -21.41 8.76 -9.79
N ASN A 99 -21.43 10.08 -10.00
CA ASN A 99 -22.66 10.77 -10.27
C ASN A 99 -23.16 10.23 -11.61
N PRO A 100 -24.43 9.80 -11.70
CA PRO A 100 -24.98 9.40 -12.99
C PRO A 100 -24.91 10.63 -13.90
N GLU A 101 -24.48 10.45 -15.15
CA GLU A 101 -24.34 11.56 -16.10
C GLU A 101 -25.68 12.29 -16.31
N GLN A 102 -26.80 11.58 -16.10
CA GLN A 102 -28.16 12.06 -16.18
C GLN A 102 -29.04 11.47 -15.07
N ASN A 103 -30.27 11.96 -14.95
CA ASN A 103 -31.19 11.60 -13.86
C ASN A 103 -31.44 10.06 -13.78
N PRO A 104 -31.15 9.41 -12.64
CA PRO A 104 -31.25 7.95 -12.48
C PRO A 104 -32.69 7.40 -12.52
N TYR A 105 -33.71 8.26 -12.47
CA TYR A 105 -35.12 7.86 -12.59
C TYR A 105 -35.61 7.74 -14.04
N ILE A 106 -34.78 8.08 -15.03
CA ILE A 106 -35.09 7.89 -16.45
C ILE A 106 -34.68 6.48 -16.86
N TYR A 107 -35.63 5.67 -17.33
CA TYR A 107 -35.37 4.31 -17.80
C TYR A 107 -34.40 4.29 -18.99
N ARG A 108 -33.39 3.39 -18.93
CA ARG A 108 -32.37 3.20 -19.97
C ARG A 108 -31.90 1.76 -20.03
N ASP A 109 -31.57 1.32 -21.24
CA ASP A 109 -30.75 0.13 -21.48
C ASP A 109 -29.27 0.50 -21.36
N GLU A 110 -28.74 0.44 -20.14
CA GLU A 110 -27.30 0.52 -19.87
C GLU A 110 -26.75 -0.87 -19.52
N ALA A 111 -25.63 -1.25 -20.14
CA ALA A 111 -24.84 -2.41 -19.72
C ALA A 111 -24.12 -2.10 -18.39
N ARG A 112 -24.86 -2.11 -17.28
CA ARG A 112 -24.29 -1.91 -15.95
C ARG A 112 -23.48 -3.13 -15.54
N SER A 113 -22.19 -2.94 -15.25
CA SER A 113 -21.34 -3.95 -14.60
C SER A 113 -21.56 -4.01 -13.07
N THR A 114 -22.55 -3.30 -12.56
CA THR A 114 -22.90 -3.27 -11.14
C THR A 114 -23.77 -4.49 -10.84
N VAL A 115 -23.35 -5.32 -9.90
CA VAL A 115 -24.21 -6.35 -9.31
C VAL A 115 -25.34 -5.62 -8.59
N THR A 116 -26.49 -5.48 -9.24
CA THR A 116 -27.71 -5.00 -8.60
C THR A 116 -28.40 -6.23 -8.00
N SER A 117 -28.53 -6.26 -6.67
CA SER A 117 -29.41 -7.25 -6.04
C SER A 117 -30.83 -6.89 -6.46
N ARG A 118 -31.48 -7.77 -7.21
CA ARG A 118 -32.88 -7.56 -7.57
C ARG A 118 -33.71 -7.69 -6.30
N TYR A 119 -34.90 -7.10 -6.30
CA TYR A 119 -35.81 -7.16 -5.14
C TYR A 119 -35.99 -8.61 -4.63
N HIS A 120 -36.10 -9.57 -5.55
CA HIS A 120 -36.21 -10.99 -5.24
C HIS A 120 -34.99 -11.53 -4.46
N ASP A 121 -33.77 -11.17 -4.85
CA ASP A 121 -32.54 -11.61 -4.20
C ASP A 121 -32.45 -11.07 -2.76
N VAL A 122 -32.90 -9.83 -2.55
CA VAL A 122 -32.94 -9.18 -1.24
C VAL A 122 -34.05 -9.77 -0.36
N ALA A 123 -35.22 -10.03 -0.93
CA ALA A 123 -36.35 -10.62 -0.21
C ALA A 123 -36.05 -12.05 0.26
N MET A 124 -35.38 -12.87 -0.57
CA MET A 124 -34.90 -14.20 -0.19
C MET A 124 -33.84 -14.17 0.92
N ALA A 125 -32.91 -13.21 0.88
CA ALA A 125 -31.86 -13.12 1.90
C ALA A 125 -32.37 -12.62 3.27
N LEU A 126 -33.46 -11.85 3.28
CA LEU A 126 -34.07 -11.27 4.49
C LEU A 126 -35.27 -12.07 5.01
N SER A 127 -35.73 -13.11 4.29
CA SER A 127 -36.80 -13.96 4.79
C SER A 127 -36.26 -14.90 5.88
N PRO A 128 -36.96 -15.04 7.02
CA PRO A 128 -36.60 -16.04 8.01
C PRO A 128 -36.77 -17.44 7.41
N ALA A 129 -35.81 -18.32 7.71
CA ALA A 129 -35.79 -19.71 7.25
C ALA A 129 -36.95 -20.53 7.81
#